data_AF-A0A6C1KHW3-F1
#
_entry.id   AF-A0A6C1KHW3-F1
#
_cell.length_a   1.000
_cell.length_b   1.000
_cell.length_c   1.000
_cell.angle_alpha   90.00
_cell.angle_beta   90.00
_cell.angle_gamma   90.00
#
_symmetry.space_group_name_H-M   'P 1'
#
loop_
_entity.id
_entity.type
_entity.pdbx_description
1 polymer ?
#
loop_
_entity_poly.entity_id
_entity_poly.type
_entity_poly.pdbx_seq_one_letter_code
_entity_poly.pdbx_strand_id
1 'polypeptide(L)' 'MSEFAPVTTIEDLMSLDTVEMVDGYWDGWHGVPEPGNNRSRAYWHGWRNGAADAGHRETDAYQMELARAFVAYRRAA' A
#
# COMPACT_ATOMS: atom_id res chain seq x y z
N MET A 1 -1.04 -15.12 3.19
CA MET A 1 -0.07 -14.26 2.49
C MET A 1 -0.67 -13.92 1.15
N SER A 2 -0.82 -12.63 0.85
CA SER A 2 -1.18 -12.18 -0.49
C SER A 2 -0.08 -12.58 -1.49
N GLU A 3 -0.45 -13.03 -2.69
CA GLU A 3 0.49 -13.34 -3.78
C GLU A 3 1.11 -12.11 -4.45
N PHE A 4 0.70 -10.89 -4.06
CA PHE A 4 1.16 -9.68 -4.75
C PHE A 4 2.57 -9.26 -4.32
N ALA A 5 3.37 -8.88 -5.32
CA ALA A 5 4.62 -8.19 -5.06
C ALA A 5 4.36 -6.79 -4.47
N PRO A 6 5.09 -6.39 -3.41
CA PRO A 6 5.08 -5.02 -2.90
C PRO A 6 5.28 -3.97 -3.99
N VAL A 7 4.60 -2.84 -3.87
CA VAL A 7 4.78 -1.67 -4.74
C VAL A 7 6.00 -0.88 -4.26
N THR A 8 6.97 -0.65 -5.15
CA THR A 8 8.22 0.07 -4.82
C THR A 8 8.55 1.21 -5.80
N THR A 9 7.85 1.31 -6.93
CA THR A 9 8.08 2.34 -7.96
C THR A 9 6.86 3.26 -8.13
N ILE A 10 7.07 4.43 -8.75
CA ILE A 10 6.00 5.39 -9.01
C ILE A 10 5.11 4.92 -10.13
N GLU A 11 5.68 4.30 -11.16
CA GLU A 11 4.94 3.71 -12.27
C GLU A 11 3.97 2.65 -11.78
N ASP A 12 4.41 1.78 -10.86
CA ASP A 12 3.55 0.77 -10.24
C ASP A 12 2.46 1.44 -9.41
N LEU A 13 2.79 2.43 -8.58
CA LEU A 13 1.81 3.16 -7.77
C LEU A 13 0.74 3.82 -8.63
N MET A 14 1.13 4.47 -9.74
CA MET A 14 0.21 5.16 -10.65
C MET A 14 -0.67 4.21 -11.46
N SER A 15 -0.29 2.94 -11.57
CA SER A 15 -1.10 1.90 -12.23
C SER A 15 -2.22 1.32 -11.36
N LEU A 16 -2.21 1.63 -10.05
CA LEU A 16 -3.18 1.07 -9.10
C LEU A 16 -4.52 1.82 -9.14
N ASP A 17 -5.60 1.06 -8.95
CA ASP A 17 -6.93 1.64 -8.75
C ASP A 17 -6.98 2.37 -7.40
N THR A 18 -7.22 3.69 -7.46
CA THR A 18 -7.25 4.54 -6.27
C THR A 18 -8.44 4.23 -5.35
N VAL A 19 -9.59 3.82 -5.89
CA VAL A 19 -10.78 3.50 -5.08
C VAL A 19 -10.48 2.26 -4.25
N GLU A 20 -9.95 1.22 -4.87
CA GLU A 20 -9.59 -0.01 -4.16
C GLU A 20 -8.47 0.22 -3.13
N MET A 21 -7.49 1.08 -3.43
CA MET A 21 -6.47 1.49 -2.46
C MET A 21 -7.09 2.17 -1.23
N VAL A 22 -8.07 3.05 -1.41
CA VAL A 22 -8.72 3.75 -0.30
C VAL A 22 -9.54 2.78 0.54
N ASP A 23 -10.29 1.87 -0.09
CA ASP A 23 -11.04 0.83 0.61
C ASP A 23 -10.10 -0.06 1.43
N GLY A 24 -9.01 -0.51 0.82
CA GLY A 24 -7.97 -1.28 1.49
C GLY A 24 -7.36 -0.53 2.67
N TYR A 25 -7.02 0.75 2.49
CA TYR A 25 -6.45 1.59 3.54
C TYR A 25 -7.35 1.65 4.78
N TRP A 26 -8.65 1.86 4.60
CA TRP A 26 -9.57 1.90 5.73
C TRP A 26 -9.68 0.55 6.45
N ASP A 27 -9.73 -0.57 5.72
CA ASP A 27 -9.76 -1.88 6.35
C ASP A 27 -8.46 -2.17 7.11
N GLY A 28 -7.31 -1.78 6.55
CA GLY A 28 -6.01 -1.86 7.24
C GLY A 28 -5.97 -1.01 8.50
N TRP A 29 -6.47 0.23 8.42
CA TRP A 29 -6.55 1.16 9.55
C TRP A 29 -7.40 0.62 10.71
N HIS A 30 -8.48 -0.09 10.42
CA HIS A 30 -9.35 -0.70 11.44
C HIS A 30 -8.85 -2.07 11.93
N GLY A 31 -7.69 -2.53 11.47
CA GLY A 31 -7.10 -3.80 11.90
C GLY A 31 -7.85 -5.03 11.37
N VAL A 32 -8.56 -4.91 10.24
CA VAL A 32 -9.16 -6.06 9.56
C VAL A 32 -8.04 -7.03 9.14
N PRO A 33 -8.25 -8.36 9.21
CA PRO A 33 -7.23 -9.34 8.83
C PRO A 33 -6.68 -9.10 7.42
N GLU A 34 -5.40 -9.42 7.23
CA GLU A 34 -4.73 -9.27 5.94
C GLU A 34 -5.53 -9.97 4.83
N PRO A 35 -5.85 -9.28 3.73
CA PRO A 35 -6.59 -9.90 2.64
C PRO A 35 -5.77 -11.01 1.99
N GLY A 36 -6.44 -12.10 1.61
CA GLY A 36 -5.85 -13.13 0.78
C GLY A 36 -5.93 -12.76 -0.71
N ASN A 37 -5.99 -13.78 -1.57
CA ASN A 37 -6.08 -13.61 -3.02
C ASN A 37 -7.50 -13.19 -3.51
N ASN A 38 -8.40 -12.86 -2.60
CA ASN A 38 -9.76 -12.42 -2.90
C ASN A 38 -9.88 -10.90 -3.12
N ARG A 39 -8.77 -10.17 -3.04
CA ARG A 39 -8.69 -8.72 -3.25
C ARG A 39 -7.61 -8.40 -4.27
N SER A 40 -7.63 -7.20 -4.81
CA SER A 40 -6.65 -6.75 -5.80
C SER A 40 -5.32 -6.34 -5.17
N ARG A 41 -4.30 -6.15 -6.01
CA ARG A 41 -3.01 -5.56 -5.62
C ARG A 41 -3.18 -4.15 -5.08
N ALA A 42 -4.09 -3.36 -5.65
CA ALA A 42 -4.39 -1.99 -5.23
C ALA A 42 -4.96 -1.97 -3.80
N TYR A 43 -5.95 -2.82 -3.53
CA TYR A 43 -6.53 -2.98 -2.21
C TYR A 43 -5.48 -3.45 -1.19
N TRP A 44 -4.68 -4.48 -1.50
CA TRP A 44 -3.65 -4.96 -0.59
C TRP A 44 -2.57 -3.91 -0.30
N HIS A 45 -2.19 -3.10 -1.30
CA HIS A 45 -1.30 -1.95 -1.10
C HIS A 45 -1.88 -0.94 -0.12
N GLY A 46 -3.15 -0.57 -0.31
CA GLY A 46 -3.88 0.30 0.62
C GLY A 46 -3.90 -0.26 2.04
N TRP A 47 -4.31 -1.53 2.18
CA TRP A 47 -4.37 -2.22 3.47
C TRP A 47 -3.05 -2.22 4.22
N ARG A 48 -1.93 -2.46 3.52
CA ARG A 48 -0.59 -2.42 4.13
C ARG A 48 -0.25 -1.04 4.69
N ASN A 49 -0.60 0.02 3.99
CA ASN A 49 -0.36 1.39 4.45
C ASN A 49 -1.24 1.72 5.67
N GLY A 50 -2.55 1.45 5.59
CA GLY A 50 -3.47 1.70 6.70
C GLY A 50 -3.11 0.92 7.97
N ALA A 51 -2.75 -0.36 7.84
CA ALA A 51 -2.35 -1.19 8.97
C ALA A 51 -1.04 -0.72 9.62
N ALA A 52 -0.09 -0.22 8.82
CA ALA A 52 1.14 0.35 9.35
C ALA A 52 0.88 1.68 10.07
N ASP A 53 0.11 2.58 9.46
CA ASP A 53 -0.19 3.91 10.01
C ASP A 53 -1.02 3.84 11.30
N ALA A 54 -1.91 2.84 11.43
CA ALA A 54 -2.68 2.58 12.64
C ALA A 54 -1.92 1.78 13.72
N GLY A 55 -0.67 1.36 13.44
CA GLY A 55 0.15 0.61 14.39
C GLY A 55 -0.23 -0.87 14.54
N HIS A 56 -1.03 -1.42 13.62
CA HIS A 56 -1.34 -2.85 13.56
C HIS A 56 -0.23 -3.68 12.91
N ARG A 57 0.73 -3.02 12.26
CA ARG A 57 1.86 -3.62 11.56
C ARG A 57 3.06 -2.67 11.59
N GLU A 58 4.27 -3.21 11.55
CA GLU A 58 5.47 -2.39 11.31
C GLU A 58 5.61 -2.02 9.83
N THR A 59 6.00 -0.78 9.55
CA THR A 59 6.37 -0.35 8.20
C THR A 59 7.54 -1.18 7.68
N ASP A 60 7.39 -1.78 6.49
CA ASP A 60 8.46 -2.57 5.89
C ASP A 60 9.34 -1.77 4.90
N ALA A 61 10.45 -2.38 4.49
CA ALA A 61 11.44 -1.76 3.61
C ALA A 61 10.85 -1.31 2.26
N TYR A 62 9.84 -2.01 1.75
CA TYR A 62 9.21 -1.69 0.47
C TYR A 62 8.33 -0.44 0.57
N GLN A 63 7.60 -0.27 1.67
CA GLN A 63 6.87 0.97 1.94
C GLN A 63 7.83 2.16 2.09
N MET A 64 8.96 1.96 2.77
CA MET A 64 10.00 2.99 2.87
C MET A 64 10.63 3.34 1.53
N GLU A 65 10.89 2.36 0.67
CA GLU A 65 11.42 2.55 -0.69
C GLU A 65 10.46 3.38 -1.53
N LEU A 66 9.18 3.01 -1.55
CA LEU A 66 8.15 3.75 -2.28
C LEU A 66 7.99 5.18 -1.76
N ALA A 67 8.00 5.37 -0.43
CA ALA A 67 7.91 6.71 0.16
C ALA A 67 9.06 7.62 -0.32
N ARG A 68 10.29 7.09 -0.37
CA ARG A 68 11.45 7.82 -0.91
C ARG A 68 11.26 8.16 -2.40
N ALA A 69 10.81 7.20 -3.20
CA ALA A 69 10.51 7.42 -4.61
C ALA A 69 9.45 8.52 -4.81
N PHE A 70 8.40 8.52 -3.98
CA PHE A 70 7.31 9.50 -4.06
C PHE A 70 7.78 10.90 -3.69
N VAL A 71 8.57 11.05 -2.64
CA VAL A 71 9.17 12.34 -2.28
C VAL A 71 10.08 12.86 -3.39
N ALA A 72 10.89 12.00 -4.02
CA ALA A 72 11.73 12.40 -5.14
C ALA A 72 10.89 12.86 -6.35
N TYR A 73 9.86 12.10 -6.73
CA TYR A 73 8.94 12.45 -7.81
C TYR A 73 8.26 13.79 -7.57
N ARG A 74 7.73 14.03 -6.35
CA ARG A 74 7.06 15.28 -5.96
C ARG A 74 7.96 16.51 -5.97
N ARG A 75 9.28 16.34 -5.83
CA ARG A 75 10.26 17.45 -5.89
C ARG A 75 10.67 17.81 -7.31
N ALA A 76 10.51 16.89 -8.25
CA ALA A 76 10.87 17.08 -9.65
C ALA A 76 9.69 17.60 -10.51
N ALA A 77 8.46 17.52 -9.99
CA ALA A 77 7.23 18.05 -10.59
C ALA A 77 7.00 19.51 -10.20
#